data_AF-A0A815GW12-F1
#
_entry.id   AF-A0A815GW12-F1
#
_cell.length_a   1.000
_cell.length_b   1.000
_cell.length_c   1.000
_cell.angle_alpha   90.00
_cell.angle_beta   90.00
_cell.angle_gamma   90.00
#
_symmetry.space_group_name_H-M   'P 1'
#
loop_
_entity.id
_entity.type
_entity.pdbx_description
1 polymer ?
#
loop_
_entity_poly.entity_id
_entity_poly.type
_entity_poly.pdbx_seq_one_letter_code
_entity_poly.pdbx_strand_id
1 'polypeptide(L)'
;MSISILYFILFYQEIFYVFGWGSIGHSLVARLAQSQLDFSTNNWINNYIPLNLSGNLSAIASWPDEIIDPNKNPFDYNKWQWSHELHFLTIPDWNCKYISRRDCLNNRCIEGALKNYSERLIDNNCDYIQQQQALFFL
;
A
#
# COMPACT_ATOMS: atom_id res chain seq x y z
N MET A 1 53.30 -6.53 21.83
CA MET A 1 52.08 -6.06 22.50
C MET A 1 51.44 -5.02 21.60
N SER A 2 50.89 -5.46 20.49
CA SER A 2 49.52 -5.98 20.37
C SER A 2 48.70 -4.88 19.71
N ILE A 3 48.68 -4.98 18.38
CA ILE A 3 47.76 -4.35 17.43
C ILE A 3 46.26 -4.67 17.78
N SER A 4 46.01 -5.31 18.92
CA SER A 4 44.71 -5.71 19.44
C SER A 4 43.80 -4.58 19.87
N ILE A 5 44.26 -3.33 19.96
CA ILE A 5 43.37 -2.20 20.30
C ILE A 5 42.66 -1.66 19.05
N LEU A 6 43.17 -1.89 17.84
CA LEU A 6 42.55 -1.37 16.60
C LEU A 6 41.41 -2.22 16.03
N TYR A 7 41.19 -3.44 16.55
CA TYR A 7 40.08 -4.32 16.11
C TYR A 7 38.86 -4.27 17.03
N PHE A 8 38.78 -3.30 17.95
CA PHE A 8 37.55 -3.02 18.70
C PHE A 8 36.63 -2.02 17.97
N ILE A 9 37.04 -1.56 16.79
CA ILE A 9 36.21 -0.87 15.81
C ILE A 9 35.98 -1.90 14.68
N LEU A 10 34.76 -1.99 14.13
CA LEU A 10 34.27 -2.94 13.10
C LEU A 10 33.66 -4.21 13.73
N PHE A 11 32.36 -4.35 13.99
CA PHE A 11 31.18 -3.93 13.24
C PHE A 11 30.03 -3.73 14.25
N TYR A 12 29.66 -2.49 14.57
CA TYR A 12 28.27 -2.22 14.93
C TYR A 12 27.46 -2.44 13.65
N GLN A 13 26.92 -3.65 13.47
CA GLN A 13 25.88 -3.88 12.50
C GLN A 13 24.65 -3.13 13.02
N GLU A 14 24.56 -1.84 12.71
CA GLU A 14 23.34 -1.06 12.83
C GLU A 14 22.33 -1.73 11.89
N ILE A 15 21.51 -2.63 12.44
CA ILE A 15 20.35 -3.15 11.73
C ILE A 15 19.37 -1.99 11.68
N PHE A 16 19.41 -1.23 10.59
CA PHE A 16 18.42 -0.20 10.31
C PHE A 16 17.10 -0.89 9.96
N TYR A 17 16.21 -0.98 10.95
CA TYR A 17 14.82 -1.32 10.70
C TYR A 17 14.15 -0.12 10.01
N VAL A 18 13.72 -0.33 8.76
CA VAL A 18 12.87 0.63 8.06
C VAL A 18 11.44 0.15 8.23
N PHE A 19 10.56 1.05 8.67
CA PHE A 19 9.13 0.78 8.79
C PHE A 19 8.42 1.09 7.47
N GLY A 20 7.30 0.41 7.22
CA GLY A 20 6.37 0.80 6.18
C GLY A 20 5.74 2.16 6.45
N TRP A 21 4.98 2.68 5.48
CA TRP A 21 4.25 3.92 5.66
C TRP A 21 3.14 3.75 6.70
N GLY A 22 3.01 4.73 7.60
CA GLY A 22 1.79 4.93 8.38
C GLY A 22 0.83 5.88 7.67
N SER A 23 -0.24 6.29 8.36
CA SER A 23 -1.27 7.16 7.78
C SER A 23 -0.76 8.47 7.18
N ILE A 24 0.25 9.09 7.82
CA ILE A 24 0.90 10.31 7.31
C ILE A 24 1.63 10.04 5.99
N GLY A 25 2.32 8.91 5.87
CA GLY A 25 3.05 8.52 4.67
C GLY A 25 2.11 8.30 3.49
N HIS A 26 1.06 7.49 3.69
CA HIS A 26 0.02 7.26 2.69
C HIS A 26 -0.64 8.58 2.26
N SER A 27 -1.02 9.43 3.21
CA SER A 27 -1.63 10.73 2.91
C SER A 27 -0.71 11.63 2.07
N LEU A 28 0.59 11.66 2.38
CA LEU A 28 1.56 12.47 1.66
C LEU A 28 1.75 11.98 0.22
N VAL A 29 1.90 10.67 0.02
CA VAL A 29 2.03 10.06 -1.32
C VAL A 29 0.79 10.35 -2.16
N ALA A 30 -0.41 10.12 -1.62
CA ALA A 30 -1.66 10.38 -2.32
C ALA A 30 -1.82 11.87 -2.69
N ARG A 31 -1.43 12.78 -1.80
CA ARG A 31 -1.46 14.22 -2.08
C ARG A 31 -0.50 14.62 -3.20
N LEU A 32 0.71 14.07 -3.22
CA LEU A 32 1.70 14.30 -4.27
C LEU A 32 1.28 13.68 -5.61
N ALA A 33 0.60 12.54 -5.59
CA ALA A 33 0.02 11.94 -6.79
C ALA A 33 -1.11 12.83 -7.33
N GLN A 34 -2.06 13.23 -6.47
CA GLN A 34 -3.20 14.05 -6.86
C GLN A 34 -2.81 15.40 -7.48
N SER A 35 -1.73 16.04 -6.99
CA SER A 35 -1.24 17.30 -7.55
C SER A 35 -0.65 17.18 -8.96
N GLN A 36 -0.38 15.96 -9.44
CA GLN A 36 0.15 15.67 -10.77
C GLN A 36 -0.93 15.20 -11.75
N LEU A 37 -2.17 15.03 -11.30
CA LEU A 37 -3.27 14.58 -12.14
C LEU A 37 -3.83 15.71 -13.00
N ASP A 38 -4.25 15.38 -14.22
CA ASP A 38 -4.98 16.31 -15.07
C ASP A 38 -6.40 16.58 -14.54
N PHE A 39 -7.06 17.57 -15.15
CA PHE A 39 -8.41 17.97 -14.75
C PHE A 39 -9.43 16.84 -14.92
N SER A 40 -9.36 16.09 -16.03
CA SER A 40 -10.26 14.97 -16.30
C SER A 40 -10.16 13.87 -15.24
N THR A 41 -8.94 13.53 -14.82
CA THR A 41 -8.67 12.47 -13.84
C THR A 41 -9.10 12.92 -12.45
N ASN A 42 -8.81 14.16 -12.07
CA ASN A 42 -9.33 14.72 -10.81
C ASN A 42 -10.86 14.71 -10.77
N ASN A 43 -11.52 15.10 -11.86
CA ASN A 43 -12.98 15.06 -11.93
C ASN A 43 -13.53 13.63 -11.86
N TRP A 44 -12.84 12.66 -12.47
CA TRP A 44 -13.20 11.25 -12.35
C TRP A 44 -13.09 10.77 -10.90
N ILE A 45 -11.96 11.03 -10.21
CA ILE A 45 -11.75 10.68 -8.79
C ILE A 45 -12.83 11.29 -7.90
N ASN A 46 -13.21 12.55 -8.15
CA ASN A 46 -14.26 13.23 -7.39
C ASN A 46 -15.60 12.48 -7.38
N ASN A 47 -15.90 11.70 -8.43
CA ASN A 47 -17.12 10.90 -8.49
C ASN A 47 -17.07 9.65 -7.60
N TYR A 48 -15.88 9.17 -7.23
CA TYR A 48 -15.69 7.98 -6.40
C TYR A 48 -15.29 8.31 -4.95
N ILE A 49 -14.89 9.54 -4.66
CA ILE A 49 -14.60 9.98 -3.28
C ILE A 49 -15.90 10.43 -2.59
N PRO A 50 -16.16 10.04 -1.33
CA PRO A 50 -17.30 10.53 -0.57
C PRO A 50 -17.43 12.06 -0.61
N LEU A 51 -18.65 12.56 -0.84
CA LEU A 51 -18.89 14.00 -1.06
C LEU A 51 -18.34 14.90 0.06
N ASN A 52 -18.40 14.44 1.32
CA ASN A 52 -17.88 15.17 2.48
C ASN A 52 -16.35 15.34 2.46
N LEU A 53 -15.62 14.54 1.68
CA LEU A 53 -14.18 14.64 1.52
C LEU A 53 -13.78 15.52 0.32
N SER A 54 -14.75 16.01 -0.46
CA SER A 54 -14.51 16.98 -1.56
C SER A 54 -13.41 16.55 -2.54
N GLY A 55 -13.37 15.25 -2.89
CA GLY A 55 -12.35 14.73 -3.82
C GLY A 55 -10.95 14.55 -3.23
N ASN A 56 -10.76 14.74 -1.92
CA ASN A 56 -9.45 14.65 -1.30
C ASN A 56 -8.94 13.20 -1.26
N LEU A 57 -8.02 12.85 -2.17
CA LEU A 57 -7.46 11.50 -2.26
C LEU A 57 -6.63 11.15 -1.02
N SER A 58 -5.95 12.14 -0.41
CA SER A 58 -5.16 11.88 0.81
C SER A 58 -6.02 11.45 1.99
N ALA A 59 -7.32 11.81 2.00
CA ALA A 59 -8.23 11.43 3.07
C ALA A 59 -8.66 9.95 3.01
N ILE A 60 -8.50 9.28 1.86
CA ILE A 60 -8.83 7.86 1.71
C ILE A 60 -7.60 6.95 1.67
N ALA A 61 -6.39 7.51 1.61
CA ALA A 61 -5.17 6.77 1.30
C ALA A 61 -4.80 5.70 2.33
N SER A 62 -5.34 5.79 3.55
CA SER A 62 -5.15 4.79 4.61
C SER A 62 -6.32 3.83 4.76
N TRP A 63 -7.38 3.98 3.97
CA TRP A 63 -8.57 3.13 4.05
C TRP A 63 -8.25 1.62 3.92
N PRO A 64 -7.31 1.17 3.06
CA PRO A 64 -6.92 -0.25 3.02
C PRO A 64 -6.38 -0.80 4.35
N ASP A 65 -5.64 0.02 5.12
CA ASP A 65 -5.15 -0.37 6.45
C ASP A 65 -6.28 -0.27 7.50
N GLU A 66 -7.10 0.78 7.41
CA GLU A 66 -8.18 1.01 8.37
C GLU A 66 -9.30 -0.03 8.27
N ILE A 67 -9.56 -0.57 7.07
CA ILE A 67 -10.66 -1.51 6.88
C ILE A 67 -10.39 -2.88 7.52
N ILE A 68 -9.13 -3.22 7.76
CA ILE A 68 -8.70 -4.43 8.46
C ILE A 68 -8.43 -4.22 9.95
N ASP A 69 -8.44 -2.97 10.44
CA ASP A 69 -8.23 -2.62 11.86
C ASP A 69 -9.57 -2.72 12.64
N PRO A 70 -9.67 -3.56 13.68
CA PRO A 70 -10.89 -3.68 14.49
C PRO A 70 -11.30 -2.38 15.22
N ASN A 71 -10.38 -1.45 15.46
CA ASN A 71 -10.70 -0.17 16.10
C ASN A 71 -11.35 0.82 15.12
N LYS A 72 -11.09 0.65 13.82
CA LYS A 72 -11.56 1.52 12.74
C LYS A 72 -12.79 0.93 12.03
N ASN A 73 -12.82 -0.39 11.88
CA ASN A 73 -13.91 -1.14 11.25
C ASN A 73 -14.42 -2.29 12.16
N PRO A 74 -14.97 -1.99 13.35
CA PRO A 74 -15.31 -3.01 14.35
C PRO A 74 -16.32 -4.06 13.89
N PHE A 75 -17.15 -3.74 12.90
CA PHE A 75 -18.23 -4.62 12.44
C PHE A 75 -17.80 -5.55 11.30
N ASP A 76 -16.93 -5.08 10.41
CA ASP A 76 -16.61 -5.81 9.18
C ASP A 76 -15.14 -6.17 9.02
N TYR A 77 -14.21 -5.76 9.91
CA TYR A 77 -12.77 -5.97 9.71
C TYR A 77 -12.40 -7.43 9.40
N ASN A 78 -13.10 -8.39 10.02
CA ASN A 78 -12.89 -9.82 9.78
C ASN A 78 -13.15 -10.24 8.32
N LYS A 79 -14.10 -9.57 7.64
CA LYS A 79 -14.41 -9.82 6.23
C LYS A 79 -13.34 -9.26 5.28
N TRP A 80 -12.42 -8.44 5.78
CA TRP A 80 -11.38 -7.79 5.00
C TRP A 80 -9.98 -8.35 5.25
N GLN A 81 -9.81 -9.25 6.22
CA GLN A 81 -8.49 -9.83 6.54
C GLN A 81 -7.80 -10.50 5.35
N TRP A 82 -8.57 -10.92 4.33
CA TRP A 82 -8.01 -11.47 3.09
C TRP A 82 -7.13 -10.47 2.33
N SER A 83 -7.33 -9.15 2.51
CA SER A 83 -6.56 -8.11 1.83
C SER A 83 -5.21 -7.83 2.49
N HIS A 84 -4.95 -8.31 3.71
CA HIS A 84 -3.71 -8.03 4.44
C HIS A 84 -2.45 -8.38 3.64
N GLU A 85 -2.44 -9.55 2.98
CA GLU A 85 -1.30 -10.00 2.16
C GLU A 85 -1.07 -9.12 0.92
N LEU A 86 -2.03 -8.29 0.53
CA LEU A 86 -1.92 -7.40 -0.62
C LEU A 86 -1.03 -6.18 -0.34
N HIS A 87 -0.69 -5.90 0.91
CA HIS A 87 0.08 -4.69 1.28
C HIS A 87 1.59 -4.87 1.14
N PHE A 88 2.07 -6.09 0.92
CA PHE A 88 3.49 -6.38 0.88
C PHE A 88 3.82 -7.55 -0.05
N LEU A 89 5.12 -7.81 -0.16
CA LEU A 89 5.68 -9.03 -0.69
C LEU A 89 6.74 -9.52 0.29
N THR A 90 6.93 -10.83 0.39
CA THR A 90 7.93 -11.42 1.27
C THR A 90 9.01 -12.06 0.42
N ILE A 91 10.21 -11.51 0.47
CA ILE A 91 11.39 -12.07 -0.20
C ILE A 91 12.13 -12.95 0.80
N PRO A 92 12.59 -14.15 0.43
CA PRO A 92 13.37 -15.01 1.32
C PRO A 92 14.57 -14.28 1.93
N ASP A 93 14.87 -14.59 3.19
CA ASP A 93 15.97 -13.97 3.92
C ASP A 93 17.29 -14.03 3.13
N TRP A 94 18.08 -12.96 3.25
CA TRP A 94 19.37 -12.80 2.57
C TRP A 94 19.29 -12.80 1.04
N ASN A 95 18.08 -12.74 0.48
CA ASN A 95 17.86 -12.55 -0.95
C ASN A 95 17.34 -11.12 -1.18
N CYS A 96 18.14 -10.28 -1.84
CA CYS A 96 17.75 -8.92 -2.19
C CYS A 96 17.12 -8.84 -3.61
N LYS A 97 16.73 -9.98 -4.18
CA LYS A 97 16.15 -10.05 -5.52
C LYS A 97 14.71 -10.57 -5.48
N TYR A 98 13.81 -9.72 -5.96
CA TYR A 98 12.43 -10.05 -6.22
C TYR A 98 12.29 -10.97 -7.44
N ILE A 99 11.49 -12.03 -7.29
CA ILE A 99 11.11 -12.97 -8.35
C ILE A 99 9.61 -13.21 -8.24
N SER A 100 8.80 -12.60 -9.12
CA SER A 100 7.32 -12.64 -9.06
C SER A 100 6.75 -14.05 -8.85
N ARG A 101 7.20 -15.05 -9.63
CA ARG A 101 6.73 -16.45 -9.50
C ARG A 101 6.97 -17.07 -8.12
N ARG A 102 7.97 -16.61 -7.37
CA ARG A 102 8.30 -17.12 -6.02
C ARG A 102 7.69 -16.26 -4.93
N ASP A 103 7.75 -14.94 -5.08
CA ASP A 103 7.47 -13.96 -4.02
C ASP A 103 6.03 -13.41 -4.07
N CYS A 104 5.30 -13.65 -5.16
CA CYS A 104 3.90 -13.24 -5.35
C CYS A 104 3.02 -14.42 -5.79
N LEU A 105 2.96 -15.46 -4.97
CA LEU A 105 2.18 -16.66 -5.29
C LEU A 105 0.68 -16.30 -5.41
N ASN A 106 0.05 -16.79 -6.49
CA ASN A 106 -1.38 -16.61 -6.76
C ASN A 106 -1.86 -15.15 -6.79
N ASN A 107 -0.98 -14.19 -7.11
CA ASN A 107 -1.27 -12.76 -7.07
C ASN A 107 -1.69 -12.24 -5.68
N ARG A 108 -1.37 -12.96 -4.60
CA ARG A 108 -1.65 -12.54 -3.22
C ARG A 108 -0.46 -11.77 -2.65
N CYS A 109 -0.17 -10.63 -3.27
CA CYS A 109 0.87 -9.70 -2.87
C CYS A 109 0.58 -8.30 -3.46
N ILE A 110 1.41 -7.30 -3.14
CA ILE A 110 1.29 -5.95 -3.69
C ILE A 110 1.36 -5.85 -5.23
N GLU A 111 2.23 -6.61 -5.90
CA GLU A 111 2.27 -6.66 -7.38
C GLU A 111 0.92 -7.13 -7.95
N GLY A 112 0.37 -8.21 -7.38
CA GLY A 112 -0.91 -8.77 -7.79
C GLY A 112 -2.08 -7.81 -7.54
N ALA A 113 -2.05 -7.10 -6.41
CA ALA A 113 -3.02 -6.08 -6.06
C ALA A 113 -3.01 -4.92 -7.05
N LEU A 114 -1.82 -4.37 -7.35
CA LEU A 114 -1.64 -3.29 -8.33
C LEU A 114 -2.22 -3.68 -9.69
N LYS A 115 -1.92 -4.90 -10.16
CA LYS A 115 -2.47 -5.41 -11.43
C LYS A 115 -4.00 -5.51 -11.39
N ASN A 116 -4.54 -6.19 -10.39
CA ASN A 116 -5.98 -6.44 -10.26
C ASN A 116 -6.78 -5.14 -10.15
N TYR A 117 -6.37 -4.23 -9.26
CA TYR A 117 -7.12 -3.00 -9.04
C TYR A 117 -6.95 -1.99 -10.19
N SER A 118 -5.80 -1.99 -10.88
CA SER A 118 -5.67 -1.21 -12.13
C SER A 118 -6.64 -1.70 -13.22
N GLU A 119 -6.80 -3.01 -13.38
CA GLU A 119 -7.75 -3.60 -14.34
C GLU A 119 -9.20 -3.27 -13.94
N ARG A 120 -9.55 -3.46 -12.67
CA ARG A 120 -10.91 -3.19 -12.16
C ARG A 120 -11.32 -1.73 -12.21
N LEU A 121 -10.37 -0.80 -12.09
CA LEU A 121 -10.63 0.64 -12.08
C LEU A 121 -11.31 1.12 -13.38
N ILE A 122 -10.98 0.47 -14.51
CA ILE A 122 -11.44 0.85 -15.85
C ILE A 122 -12.34 -0.20 -16.51
N ASP A 123 -12.65 -1.30 -15.81
CA ASP A 123 -13.52 -2.35 -16.32
C ASP A 123 -14.99 -1.92 -16.24
N ASN A 124 -15.67 -1.87 -17.39
CA ASN A 124 -17.08 -1.52 -17.49
C ASN A 124 -18.01 -2.59 -16.91
N ASN A 125 -17.51 -3.80 -16.63
CA ASN A 125 -18.26 -4.84 -15.94
C ASN A 125 -18.20 -4.69 -14.42
N CYS A 126 -17.27 -3.89 -13.90
CA CYS A 126 -17.22 -3.58 -12.48
C CYS A 126 -18.28 -2.54 -12.13
N ASP A 127 -19.02 -2.78 -11.04
CA ASP A 127 -19.96 -1.79 -10.51
C ASP A 127 -19.22 -0.62 -9.82
N TYR A 128 -20.00 0.39 -9.45
CA TYR A 128 -19.49 1.59 -8.77
C TYR A 128 -18.68 1.26 -7.51
N ILE A 129 -19.14 0.30 -6.70
CA ILE A 129 -18.47 -0.06 -5.43
C ILE A 129 -17.16 -0.78 -5.73
N GLN A 130 -17.14 -1.66 -6.72
CA GLN A 130 -15.95 -2.38 -7.13
C GLN A 130 -14.87 -1.44 -7.69
N GLN A 131 -15.25 -0.43 -8.47
CA GLN A 131 -14.34 0.59 -8.99
C GLN A 131 -13.87 1.56 -7.89
N GLN A 132 -14.76 1.94 -6.96
CA GLN A 132 -14.38 2.76 -5.80
C GLN A 132 -13.35 2.05 -4.93
N GLN A 133 -13.58 0.77 -4.62
CA GLN A 133 -12.62 -0.03 -3.86
C GLN A 133 -11.30 -0.18 -4.62
N ALA A 134 -11.35 -0.36 -5.95
CA ALA A 134 -10.15 -0.39 -6.77
C ALA A 134 -9.35 0.91 -6.69
N LEU A 135 -10.02 2.07 -6.71
CA LEU A 135 -9.37 3.36 -6.49
C LEU A 135 -8.73 3.47 -5.11
N PHE A 136 -9.35 2.93 -4.06
CA PHE A 136 -8.84 3.08 -2.70
C PHE A 136 -7.69 2.12 -2.37
N PHE A 137 -7.64 0.96 -3.02
CA PHE A 137 -6.53 0.01 -2.88
C PHE A 137 -5.30 0.36 -3.75
N LEU A 138 -5.46 1.17 -4.79
CA LEU A 138 -4.41 1.57 -5.73
C LEU A 138 -3.67 2.82 -5.25
#